data_AF-T1A105-F1
#
_entry.id   AF-T1A105-F1
#
_cell.length_a   1.000
_cell.length_b   1.000
_cell.length_c   1.000
_cell.angle_alpha   90.00
_cell.angle_beta   90.00
_cell.angle_gamma   90.00
#
_symmetry.space_group_name_H-M   'P 1'
#
loop_
_entity.id
_entity.type
_entity.pdbx_description
1 polymer ?
#
loop_
_entity_poly.entity_id
_entity_poly.type
_entity_poly.pdbx_seq_one_letter_code
_entity_poly.pdbx_strand_id
1 'polypeptide(L)'
;MFKRRLPGLAHAMTFWGFIILLFTIIEAYGDLFSRKFAIPFIGHTAVLGFLEDFFSVSILVALAVFTIIRFKHSPARKERGSRFFGSHTTAAWITLFMIALVVISLLYYRGAQTNVGEFPYGRWAFASYIIGRAFSGLGRTVNGDLVTAFLLLNITVIMAFLVFVTYSKHLHIFMAPANVITSRRPRALGPLYSTPSMDMEEVSEDTVFGAGHIEDFSWKQLLDLLTCTECGRCQAVCPAWNTGKPLSPKLMIMSL
;
A
#
# COMPACT_ATOMS: atom_id res chain seq x y z
N MET A 1 8.30 -11.72 -5.55
CA MET A 1 8.68 -10.56 -4.72
C MET A 1 10.18 -10.52 -4.41
N PHE A 2 10.79 -11.62 -3.97
CA PHE A 2 12.15 -11.63 -3.41
C PHE A 2 13.35 -11.62 -4.39
N LYS A 3 13.12 -11.56 -5.71
CA LYS A 3 14.22 -11.36 -6.68
C LYS A 3 15.00 -10.06 -6.43
N ARG A 4 14.35 -9.05 -5.85
CA ARG A 4 15.00 -7.86 -5.27
C ARG A 4 14.72 -7.86 -3.77
N ARG A 5 15.68 -8.35 -2.97
CA ARG A 5 15.49 -8.64 -1.54
C ARG A 5 14.99 -7.43 -0.75
N LEU A 6 15.65 -6.28 -0.89
CA LEU A 6 15.32 -5.09 -0.11
C LEU A 6 13.90 -4.54 -0.37
N PRO A 7 13.48 -4.20 -1.62
CA PRO A 7 12.10 -3.78 -1.86
C PRO A 7 11.07 -4.88 -1.55
N GLY A 8 11.44 -6.14 -1.72
CA GLY A 8 10.55 -7.27 -1.47
C GLY A 8 10.26 -7.47 0.01
N LEU A 9 11.28 -7.37 0.87
CA LEU A 9 11.11 -7.46 2.32
C LEU A 9 10.34 -6.26 2.87
N ALA A 10 10.65 -5.05 2.40
CA ALA A 10 9.91 -3.85 2.79
C ALA A 10 8.40 -3.96 2.45
N HIS A 11 8.06 -4.51 1.27
CA HIS A 11 6.66 -4.76 0.92
C HIS A 11 6.05 -5.86 1.79
N ALA A 12 6.77 -6.94 2.10
CA ALA A 12 6.27 -7.99 2.98
C ALA A 12 5.91 -7.47 4.36
N MET A 13 6.81 -6.67 4.96
CA MET A 13 6.57 -6.04 6.27
C MET A 13 5.39 -5.08 6.22
N THR A 14 5.25 -4.30 5.14
CA THR A 14 4.12 -3.38 4.98
C THR A 14 2.79 -4.12 4.82
N PHE A 15 2.78 -5.20 4.02
CA PHE A 15 1.58 -6.02 3.78
C PHE A 15 1.08 -6.70 5.06
N TRP A 16 1.96 -7.43 5.76
CA TRP A 16 1.60 -8.05 7.04
C TRP A 16 1.28 -7.03 8.11
N GLY A 17 1.99 -5.89 8.08
CA GLY A 17 1.69 -4.77 8.96
C GLY A 17 0.29 -4.24 8.77
N PHE A 18 -0.18 -4.03 7.54
CA PHE A 18 -1.56 -3.62 7.31
C PHE A 18 -2.57 -4.65 7.80
N ILE A 19 -2.33 -5.96 7.62
CA ILE A 19 -3.24 -7.00 8.12
C ILE A 19 -3.37 -6.93 9.64
N ILE A 20 -2.25 -6.86 10.35
CA ILE A 20 -2.27 -6.78 11.82
C ILE A 20 -2.85 -5.44 12.28
N LEU A 21 -2.52 -4.33 11.62
CA LEU A 21 -3.03 -3.02 12.00
C LEU A 21 -4.52 -2.81 11.67
N LEU A 22 -5.20 -3.74 11.00
CA LEU A 22 -6.67 -3.69 10.90
C LEU A 22 -7.34 -3.74 12.27
N PHE A 23 -6.75 -4.45 13.24
CA PHE A 23 -7.25 -4.48 14.61
C PHE A 23 -7.22 -3.08 15.25
N THR A 24 -6.17 -2.30 14.98
CA THR A 24 -6.04 -0.95 15.55
C THR A 24 -7.07 0.03 14.97
N ILE A 25 -7.54 -0.20 13.73
CA ILE A 25 -8.63 0.58 13.15
C ILE A 25 -9.93 0.30 13.91
N ILE A 26 -10.24 -0.97 14.17
CA ILE A 26 -11.43 -1.37 14.95
C ILE A 26 -11.38 -0.72 16.34
N GLU A 27 -10.21 -0.74 16.98
CA GLU A 27 -10.00 -0.13 18.29
C GLU A 27 -10.16 1.38 18.28
N ALA A 28 -9.54 2.08 17.32
CA ALA A 28 -9.70 3.52 17.17
C ALA A 28 -11.18 3.90 16.98
N TYR A 29 -11.91 3.15 16.15
CA TYR A 29 -13.35 3.37 15.99
C TYR A 29 -14.14 3.10 17.28
N GLY A 30 -13.79 2.05 18.03
CA GLY A 30 -14.42 1.77 19.31
C GLY A 30 -14.12 2.84 20.38
N ASP A 31 -12.92 3.41 20.35
CA ASP A 31 -12.48 4.44 21.30
C ASP A 31 -13.29 5.75 21.18
N LEU A 32 -13.89 6.01 20.01
CA LEU A 32 -14.86 7.11 19.84
C LEU A 32 -16.08 6.99 20.77
N PHE A 33 -16.48 5.76 21.11
CA PHE A 33 -17.67 5.49 21.92
C PHE A 33 -17.32 5.12 23.36
N SER A 34 -16.14 4.52 23.58
CA SER A 34 -15.68 4.12 24.90
C SER A 34 -14.16 4.25 24.99
N ARG A 35 -13.67 5.16 25.83
CA ARG A 35 -12.23 5.44 26.05
C ARG A 35 -11.39 4.25 26.51
N LYS A 36 -12.03 3.13 26.84
CA LYS A 36 -11.39 1.88 27.28
C LYS A 36 -11.76 0.72 26.38
N PHE A 37 -12.21 1.02 25.16
CA PHE A 37 -12.58 -0.01 24.23
C PHE A 37 -11.37 -0.89 23.91
N ALA A 38 -11.59 -2.20 23.93
CA ALA A 38 -10.64 -3.18 23.48
C ALA A 38 -11.44 -4.29 22.79
N ILE A 39 -10.85 -4.89 21.75
CA ILE A 39 -11.49 -6.01 21.07
C ILE A 39 -11.69 -7.16 22.07
N PRO A 40 -12.91 -7.72 22.19
CA PRO A 40 -13.16 -8.84 23.10
C PRO A 40 -12.15 -9.98 22.88
N PHE A 41 -11.73 -10.63 23.96
CA PHE A 41 -10.79 -11.76 24.00
C PHE A 41 -9.32 -11.45 23.65
N ILE A 42 -9.04 -10.58 22.68
CA ILE A 42 -7.66 -10.35 22.16
C ILE A 42 -7.09 -8.97 22.50
N GLY A 43 -7.92 -7.95 22.70
CA GLY A 43 -7.54 -6.54 22.83
C GLY A 43 -6.81 -6.16 24.13
N HIS A 44 -6.59 -7.13 25.03
CA HIS A 44 -5.77 -6.96 26.23
C HIS A 44 -4.53 -7.85 26.24
N THR A 45 -4.30 -8.61 25.16
CA THR A 45 -3.18 -9.55 25.11
C THR A 45 -1.88 -8.80 24.84
N ALA A 46 -0.83 -9.10 25.62
CA ALA A 46 0.48 -8.50 25.44
C ALA A 46 1.10 -8.82 24.06
N VAL A 47 0.72 -9.97 23.49
CA VAL A 47 1.16 -10.41 22.16
C VAL A 47 0.59 -9.50 21.07
N LEU A 48 -0.70 -9.15 21.12
CA LEU A 48 -1.31 -8.27 20.13
C LEU A 48 -0.67 -6.87 20.20
N GLY A 49 -0.54 -6.30 21.39
CA GLY A 49 0.12 -5.00 21.57
C GLY A 49 1.59 -4.99 21.09
N PHE A 50 2.33 -6.09 21.29
CA PHE A 50 3.67 -6.25 20.72
C PHE A 50 3.65 -6.28 19.18
N LEU A 51 2.78 -7.11 18.59
CA LEU A 51 2.71 -7.28 17.14
C LEU A 51 2.34 -5.96 16.46
N GLU A 52 1.35 -5.24 16.98
CA GLU A 52 0.92 -3.95 16.44
C GLU A 52 2.03 -2.90 16.49
N ASP A 53 2.76 -2.80 17.61
CA ASP A 53 3.90 -1.88 17.72
C ASP A 53 5.07 -2.30 16.84
N PHE A 54 5.38 -3.60 16.80
CA PHE A 54 6.43 -4.15 15.94
C PHE A 54 6.16 -3.82 14.46
N PHE A 55 4.92 -4.04 14.00
CA PHE A 55 4.54 -3.75 12.62
C PHE A 55 4.42 -2.24 12.36
N SER A 56 3.97 -1.44 13.33
CA SER A 56 3.96 0.03 13.21
C SER A 56 5.38 0.56 12.95
N VAL A 57 6.35 0.14 13.75
CA VAL A 57 7.76 0.52 13.55
C VAL A 57 8.31 -0.04 12.24
N SER A 58 8.03 -1.31 11.93
CA SER A 58 8.49 -1.96 10.70
C SER A 58 7.95 -1.26 9.44
N ILE A 59 6.72 -0.76 9.46
CA ILE A 59 6.13 0.03 8.37
C ILE A 59 6.88 1.35 8.22
N LEU A 60 7.14 2.10 9.30
CA LEU A 60 7.90 3.35 9.22
C LEU A 60 9.30 3.14 8.63
N VAL A 61 9.97 2.06 9.02
CA VAL A 61 11.26 1.66 8.43
C VAL A 61 11.11 1.32 6.94
N ALA A 62 10.07 0.57 6.56
CA ALA A 62 9.80 0.24 5.17
C ALA A 62 9.50 1.49 4.32
N LEU A 63 8.75 2.46 4.85
CA LEU A 63 8.49 3.75 4.20
C LEU A 63 9.77 4.56 4.00
N ALA A 64 10.68 4.57 4.98
CA ALA A 64 11.99 5.19 4.83
C ALA A 64 12.79 4.51 3.69
N VAL A 65 12.80 3.18 3.64
CA VAL A 65 13.42 2.42 2.54
C VAL A 65 12.80 2.76 1.18
N PHE A 66 11.47 2.80 1.07
CA PHE A 66 10.79 3.17 -0.17
C PHE A 66 11.10 4.59 -0.60
N THR A 67 11.11 5.53 0.35
CA THR A 67 11.48 6.93 0.13
C THR A 67 12.90 7.04 -0.42
N ILE A 68 13.87 6.36 0.20
CA ILE A 68 15.26 6.34 -0.27
C ILE A 68 15.37 5.75 -1.68
N ILE A 69 14.71 4.63 -1.96
CA ILE A 69 14.69 4.01 -3.29
C ILE A 69 14.10 4.97 -4.33
N ARG A 70 13.01 5.65 -3.98
CA ARG A 70 12.29 6.55 -4.86
C ARG A 70 13.09 7.80 -5.18
N PHE A 71 13.80 8.36 -4.19
CA PHE A 71 14.79 9.39 -4.45
C PHE A 71 15.91 8.87 -5.34
N LYS A 72 16.61 7.78 -4.98
CA LYS A 72 17.74 7.24 -5.76
C LYS A 72 17.40 6.89 -7.21
N HIS A 73 16.15 6.53 -7.48
CA HIS A 73 15.66 6.21 -8.83
C HIS A 73 14.67 7.24 -9.36
N SER A 74 14.73 8.50 -8.94
CA SER A 74 13.82 9.54 -9.41
C SER A 74 13.87 9.68 -10.95
N PRO A 75 12.72 9.68 -11.65
CA PRO A 75 12.67 9.90 -13.09
C PRO A 75 13.11 11.30 -13.49
N ALA A 76 12.98 12.31 -12.61
CA ALA A 76 13.48 13.66 -12.88
C ALA A 76 15.00 13.75 -13.03
N ARG A 77 15.76 12.76 -12.53
CA ARG A 77 17.23 12.71 -12.64
C ARG A 77 17.74 11.66 -13.62
N LYS A 78 17.02 10.56 -13.75
CA LYS A 78 17.45 9.39 -14.55
C LYS A 78 16.66 9.21 -15.83
N GLU A 79 15.60 10.00 -16.04
CA GLU A 79 14.73 9.94 -17.21
C GLU A 79 14.33 8.50 -17.53
N ARG A 80 14.55 8.04 -18.77
CA ARG A 80 14.27 6.67 -19.24
C ARG A 80 15.06 5.59 -18.49
N GLY A 81 16.20 5.93 -17.89
CA GLY A 81 16.96 5.04 -17.02
C GLY A 81 16.29 4.76 -15.67
N SER A 82 15.24 5.51 -15.31
CA SER A 82 14.43 5.22 -14.14
C SER A 82 13.38 4.16 -14.43
N ARG A 83 13.26 3.17 -13.52
CA ARG A 83 12.11 2.25 -13.50
C ARG A 83 10.76 2.96 -13.25
N PHE A 84 10.80 4.18 -12.69
CA PHE A 84 9.64 5.02 -12.40
C PHE A 84 9.38 6.04 -13.52
N PHE A 85 10.05 5.93 -14.66
CA PHE A 85 9.74 6.74 -15.83
C PHE A 85 8.26 6.59 -16.22
N GLY A 86 7.60 7.72 -16.48
CA GLY A 86 6.16 7.81 -16.78
C GLY A 86 5.21 7.38 -15.67
N SER A 87 5.69 7.10 -14.45
CA SER A 87 4.81 6.79 -13.32
C SER A 87 4.13 8.04 -12.74
N HIS A 88 2.98 7.85 -12.09
CA HIS A 88 2.31 8.85 -11.28
C HIS A 88 3.09 9.11 -9.98
N THR A 89 4.14 9.93 -10.07
CA THR A 89 5.07 10.11 -8.96
C THR A 89 4.47 10.87 -7.78
N THR A 90 3.62 11.86 -8.03
CA THR A 90 2.92 12.62 -6.98
C THR A 90 2.02 11.73 -6.15
N ALA A 91 1.17 10.92 -6.78
CA ALA A 91 0.27 10.00 -6.09
C ALA A 91 1.01 9.03 -5.16
N ALA A 92 2.17 8.52 -5.59
CA ALA A 92 3.00 7.66 -4.75
C ALA A 92 3.66 8.40 -3.57
N TRP A 93 4.02 9.68 -3.71
CA TRP A 93 4.52 10.48 -2.58
C TRP A 93 3.41 10.77 -1.57
N ILE A 94 2.21 11.13 -2.06
CA ILE A 94 1.02 11.29 -1.21
C ILE A 94 0.71 9.99 -0.47
N THR A 95 0.77 8.85 -1.16
CA THR A 95 0.57 7.52 -0.54
C THR A 95 1.57 7.28 0.60
N LEU A 96 2.87 7.48 0.36
CA LEU A 96 3.90 7.28 1.39
C LEU A 96 3.68 8.20 2.60
N PHE A 97 3.32 9.46 2.34
CA PHE A 97 3.02 10.44 3.36
C PHE A 97 1.78 10.07 4.19
N MET A 98 0.68 9.68 3.55
CA MET A 98 -0.56 9.31 4.25
C MET A 98 -0.37 8.04 5.08
N ILE A 99 0.33 7.02 4.59
CA ILE A 99 0.63 5.82 5.38
C ILE A 99 1.50 6.19 6.60
N ALA A 100 2.51 7.04 6.43
CA ALA A 100 3.32 7.53 7.54
C ALA A 100 2.44 8.26 8.57
N LEU A 101 1.55 9.13 8.10
CA LEU A 101 0.65 9.90 8.94
C LEU A 101 -0.33 9.02 9.73
N VAL A 102 -0.89 7.97 9.12
CA VAL A 102 -1.71 6.95 9.80
C VAL A 102 -0.91 6.30 10.94
N VAL A 103 0.31 5.82 10.66
CA VAL A 103 1.10 5.09 11.67
C VAL A 103 1.61 6.02 12.77
N ILE A 104 2.04 7.24 12.43
CA ILE A 104 2.51 8.23 13.41
C ILE A 104 1.36 8.68 14.31
N SER A 105 0.21 9.04 13.74
CA SER A 105 -0.97 9.42 14.53
C SER A 105 -1.43 8.28 15.44
N LEU A 106 -1.40 7.02 14.98
CA LEU A 106 -1.69 5.84 15.80
C LEU A 106 -0.73 5.72 17.00
N LEU A 107 0.58 5.82 16.78
CA LEU A 107 1.58 5.72 17.85
C LEU A 107 1.47 6.87 18.86
N TYR A 108 1.10 8.07 18.41
CA TYR A 108 0.95 9.24 19.27
C TYR A 108 -0.33 9.14 20.10
N TYR A 109 -1.44 8.73 19.47
CA TYR A 109 -2.70 8.42 20.13
C TYR A 109 -2.49 7.37 21.25
N ARG A 110 -1.90 6.22 20.92
CA ARG A 110 -1.61 5.15 21.89
C ARG A 110 -0.60 5.57 22.95
N GLY A 111 0.43 6.32 22.57
CA GLY A 111 1.41 6.87 23.52
C GLY A 111 0.74 7.75 24.57
N ALA A 112 -0.17 8.64 24.16
CA ALA A 112 -0.93 9.46 25.09
C ALA A 112 -1.85 8.62 26.00
N GLN A 113 -2.48 7.56 25.47
CA GLN A 113 -3.31 6.63 26.27
C GLN A 113 -2.54 5.98 27.42
N THR A 114 -1.23 5.71 27.26
CA THR A 114 -0.41 5.11 28.32
C THR A 114 -0.30 6.00 29.57
N ASN A 115 -0.41 7.32 29.41
CA ASN A 115 -0.27 8.29 30.50
C ASN A 115 -1.59 8.62 31.21
N VAL A 116 -2.73 8.26 30.62
CA VAL A 116 -4.07 8.52 31.20
C VAL A 116 -4.73 7.27 31.81
N GLY A 117 -4.11 6.10 31.64
CA GLY A 117 -4.61 4.81 32.13
C GLY A 117 -5.73 4.22 31.28
N GLU A 118 -5.77 4.58 30.00
CA GLU A 118 -6.77 4.15 29.01
C GLU A 118 -6.19 3.15 28.01
N PHE A 119 -4.87 2.97 27.99
CA PHE A 119 -4.21 2.03 27.08
C PHE A 119 -4.48 0.56 27.47
N PRO A 120 -5.06 -0.26 26.59
CA PRO A 120 -5.54 -1.60 26.94
C PRO A 120 -4.44 -2.67 27.01
N TYR A 121 -3.23 -2.37 26.54
CA TYR A 121 -2.13 -3.31 26.43
C TYR A 121 -1.09 -3.19 27.55
N GLY A 122 -0.46 -4.32 27.87
CA GLY A 122 0.69 -4.37 28.78
C GLY A 122 1.99 -3.85 28.15
N ARG A 123 3.07 -3.87 28.94
CA ARG A 123 4.41 -3.29 28.64
C ARG A 123 5.11 -3.78 27.35
N TRP A 124 4.55 -4.76 26.67
CA TRP A 124 5.08 -5.32 25.43
C TRP A 124 4.83 -4.44 24.20
N ALA A 125 3.87 -3.51 24.27
CA ALA A 125 3.68 -2.44 23.29
C ALA A 125 4.78 -1.37 23.45
N PHE A 126 6.01 -1.76 23.12
CA PHE A 126 7.23 -1.00 23.39
C PHE A 126 7.23 0.39 22.74
N ALA A 127 6.76 0.53 21.51
CA ALA A 127 6.80 1.78 20.75
C ALA A 127 5.80 2.79 21.34
N SER A 128 4.60 2.33 21.66
CA SER A 128 3.56 3.11 22.35
C SER A 128 4.08 3.63 23.69
N TYR A 129 4.75 2.80 24.50
CA TYR A 129 5.36 3.27 25.75
C TYR A 129 6.54 4.22 25.54
N ILE A 130 7.36 4.06 24.49
CA ILE A 130 8.44 4.99 24.17
C ILE A 130 7.87 6.38 23.85
N ILE A 131 6.82 6.44 23.03
CA ILE A 131 6.14 7.71 22.72
C ILE A 131 5.45 8.26 23.98
N GLY A 132 4.80 7.42 24.77
CA GLY A 132 4.19 7.81 26.04
C GLY A 132 5.16 8.48 27.01
N ARG A 133 6.40 7.97 27.12
CA ARG A 133 7.45 8.63 27.93
C ARG A 133 7.74 10.05 27.48
N ALA A 134 7.72 10.33 26.18
CA ALA A 134 7.92 11.69 25.67
C ALA A 134 6.80 12.65 26.10
N PHE A 135 5.59 12.15 26.38
CA PHE A 135 4.44 12.95 26.84
C PHE A 135 4.23 12.92 28.36
N SER A 136 5.01 12.12 29.11
CA SER A 136 4.81 11.90 30.55
C SER A 136 4.89 13.17 31.39
N GLY A 137 5.68 14.17 30.97
CA GLY A 137 5.83 15.45 31.67
C GLY A 137 4.69 16.44 31.46
N LEU A 138 3.73 16.17 30.57
CA LEU A 138 2.67 17.12 30.19
C LEU A 138 1.46 17.11 31.15
N GLY A 139 1.39 16.14 32.06
CA GLY A 139 0.25 15.96 32.97
C GLY A 139 -0.95 15.24 32.33
N ARG A 140 -1.88 14.79 33.17
CA ARG A 140 -2.99 13.93 32.75
C ARG A 140 -3.97 14.62 31.81
N THR A 141 -4.30 15.89 32.06
CA THR A 141 -5.25 16.67 31.24
C THR A 141 -4.75 16.82 29.81
N VAL A 142 -3.51 17.29 29.62
CA VAL A 142 -2.92 17.47 28.30
C VAL A 142 -2.81 16.14 27.56
N ASN A 143 -2.41 15.05 28.24
CA ASN A 143 -2.40 13.74 27.61
C ASN A 143 -3.81 13.29 27.16
N GLY A 144 -4.87 13.60 27.92
CA GLY A 144 -6.25 13.34 27.52
C GLY A 144 -6.67 14.12 26.26
N ASP A 145 -6.23 15.36 26.13
CA ASP A 145 -6.47 16.17 24.93
C ASP A 145 -5.69 15.61 23.73
N LEU A 146 -4.45 15.17 23.95
CA LEU A 146 -3.64 14.51 22.92
C LEU A 146 -4.25 13.18 22.45
N VAL A 147 -4.81 12.37 23.35
CA VAL A 147 -5.56 11.16 22.99
C VAL A 147 -6.66 11.53 22.00
N THR A 148 -7.49 12.52 22.36
CA THR A 148 -8.62 12.95 21.52
C THR A 148 -8.15 13.50 20.18
N ALA A 149 -7.14 14.39 20.19
CA ALA A 149 -6.63 15.03 18.98
C ALA A 149 -6.02 14.02 17.99
N PHE A 150 -5.17 13.11 18.49
CA PHE A 150 -4.53 12.10 17.63
C PHE A 150 -5.48 10.99 17.20
N LEU A 151 -6.46 10.63 18.02
CA LEU A 151 -7.53 9.72 17.62
C LEU A 151 -8.32 10.29 16.43
N LEU A 152 -8.81 11.53 16.55
CA LEU A 152 -9.56 12.20 15.50
C LEU A 152 -8.70 12.41 14.24
N LEU A 153 -7.42 12.79 14.40
CA LEU A 153 -6.49 12.89 13.29
C LEU A 153 -6.31 11.54 12.60
N ASN A 154 -6.09 10.47 13.36
CA ASN A 154 -5.88 9.13 12.81
C ASN A 154 -7.08 8.68 11.97
N ILE A 155 -8.29 8.78 12.53
CA ILE A 155 -9.53 8.41 11.83
C ILE A 155 -9.74 9.27 10.58
N THR A 156 -9.52 10.58 10.68
CA THR A 156 -9.64 11.49 9.53
C THR A 156 -8.68 11.11 8.41
N VAL A 157 -7.42 10.83 8.75
CA VAL A 157 -6.39 10.46 7.78
C VAL A 157 -6.69 9.10 7.16
N ILE A 158 -7.16 8.12 7.93
CA ILE A 158 -7.59 6.81 7.40
C ILE A 158 -8.73 7.00 6.40
N MET A 159 -9.76 7.78 6.76
CA MET A 159 -10.91 8.00 5.88
C MET A 159 -10.53 8.74 4.60
N ALA A 160 -9.73 9.81 4.71
CA ALA A 160 -9.18 10.50 3.54
C ALA A 160 -8.32 9.57 2.68
N PHE A 161 -7.53 8.69 3.30
CA PHE A 161 -6.67 7.75 2.58
C PHE A 161 -7.51 6.72 1.84
N LEU A 162 -8.57 6.16 2.44
CA LEU A 162 -9.46 5.20 1.77
C LEU A 162 -10.10 5.80 0.51
N VAL A 163 -10.55 7.06 0.55
CA VAL A 163 -11.03 7.76 -0.64
C VAL A 163 -9.91 7.93 -1.66
N PHE A 164 -8.73 8.36 -1.25
CA PHE A 164 -7.58 8.49 -2.16
C PHE A 164 -7.17 7.15 -2.80
N VAL A 165 -7.33 6.03 -2.10
CA VAL A 165 -7.00 4.69 -2.61
C VAL A 165 -7.87 4.31 -3.80
N THR A 166 -9.17 4.66 -3.81
CA THR A 166 -10.07 4.30 -4.93
C THR A 166 -9.74 5.03 -6.23
N TYR A 167 -9.08 6.19 -6.15
CA TYR A 167 -8.67 7.00 -7.31
C TYR A 167 -7.17 6.92 -7.62
N SER A 168 -6.42 5.99 -7.00
CA SER A 168 -4.98 5.86 -7.21
C SER A 168 -4.55 4.42 -7.46
N LYS A 169 -3.32 4.24 -7.97
CA LYS A 169 -2.72 2.90 -8.12
C LYS A 169 -2.44 2.21 -6.77
N HIS A 170 -2.70 2.86 -5.64
CA HIS A 170 -2.70 2.18 -4.35
C HIS A 170 -3.87 1.22 -4.19
N LEU A 171 -4.93 1.29 -5.03
CA LEU A 171 -6.03 0.33 -5.12
C LEU A 171 -5.56 -1.14 -5.22
N HIS A 172 -4.33 -1.36 -5.69
CA HIS A 172 -3.71 -2.68 -5.73
C HIS A 172 -3.75 -3.42 -4.39
N ILE A 173 -3.81 -2.73 -3.22
CA ILE A 173 -3.89 -3.41 -1.92
C ILE A 173 -5.17 -4.26 -1.81
N PHE A 174 -6.26 -3.83 -2.45
CA PHE A 174 -7.54 -4.54 -2.48
C PHE A 174 -7.61 -5.55 -3.61
N MET A 175 -7.06 -5.22 -4.78
CA MET A 175 -7.19 -6.05 -5.98
C MET A 175 -6.12 -7.15 -6.09
N ALA A 176 -4.94 -6.97 -5.47
CA ALA A 176 -3.84 -7.93 -5.56
C ALA A 176 -4.18 -9.32 -4.98
N PRO A 177 -4.89 -9.47 -3.85
CA PRO A 177 -5.32 -10.78 -3.37
C PRO A 177 -6.19 -11.53 -4.40
N ALA A 178 -7.19 -10.86 -4.98
CA ALA A 178 -8.06 -11.43 -6.02
C ALA A 178 -7.25 -11.86 -7.25
N ASN A 179 -6.27 -11.05 -7.65
CA ASN A 179 -5.36 -11.37 -8.75
C ASN A 179 -4.48 -12.59 -8.48
N VAL A 180 -3.96 -12.73 -7.25
CA VAL A 180 -3.13 -13.87 -6.85
C VAL A 180 -3.94 -15.15 -6.78
N ILE A 181 -5.16 -15.11 -6.23
CA ILE A 181 -6.07 -16.28 -6.14
C ILE A 181 -6.44 -16.78 -7.54
N THR A 182 -6.69 -15.86 -8.47
CA THR A 182 -7.01 -16.18 -9.87
C THR A 182 -5.76 -16.33 -10.76
N SER A 183 -4.57 -16.34 -10.16
CA SER A 183 -3.33 -16.44 -10.91
C SER A 183 -3.18 -17.84 -11.51
N ARG A 184 -2.90 -17.90 -12.81
CA ARG A 184 -2.67 -19.16 -13.53
C ARG A 184 -1.22 -19.58 -13.31
N ARG A 185 -0.98 -20.50 -12.37
CA ARG A 185 0.34 -21.09 -12.07
C ARG A 185 0.28 -22.62 -12.13
N PRO A 186 1.36 -23.31 -12.53
CA PRO A 186 2.65 -22.80 -13.04
C PRO A 186 2.63 -22.47 -14.54
N ARG A 187 1.54 -22.81 -15.24
CA ARG A 187 1.38 -22.55 -16.67
C ARG A 187 1.31 -21.04 -16.89
N ALA A 188 2.34 -20.49 -17.52
CA ALA A 188 2.27 -19.13 -18.07
C ALA A 188 1.03 -19.03 -18.97
N LEU A 189 0.56 -17.81 -19.23
CA LEU A 189 -0.28 -17.56 -20.41
C LEU A 189 0.34 -18.37 -21.55
N GLY A 190 -0.46 -19.20 -22.23
CA GLY A 190 -0.04 -19.84 -23.46
C GLY A 190 0.36 -18.76 -24.49
N PRO A 191 0.33 -19.04 -25.80
CA PRO A 191 0.29 -17.94 -26.75
C PRO A 191 -0.75 -16.91 -26.28
N LEU A 192 -0.38 -15.62 -26.34
CA LEU A 192 -1.35 -14.53 -26.24
C LEU A 192 -2.53 -14.93 -27.13
N TYR A 193 -3.79 -14.72 -26.70
CA TYR A 193 -4.98 -15.07 -27.48
C TYR A 193 -4.70 -14.85 -28.97
N SER A 194 -4.95 -15.86 -29.79
CA SER A 194 -4.59 -15.80 -31.21
C SER A 194 -5.14 -14.50 -31.78
N THR A 195 -4.25 -13.63 -32.25
CA THR A 195 -4.66 -12.51 -33.09
C THR A 195 -5.54 -13.08 -34.19
N PRO A 196 -6.67 -12.43 -34.52
CA PRO A 196 -7.45 -12.78 -35.69
C PRO A 196 -6.52 -12.95 -36.89
N SER A 197 -6.94 -13.79 -37.83
CA SER A 197 -6.17 -14.02 -39.04
C SER A 197 -5.82 -12.68 -39.70
N MET A 198 -4.56 -12.56 -40.12
CA MET A 198 -4.10 -11.39 -40.88
C MET A 198 -4.25 -11.63 -42.38
N ASP A 199 -4.85 -12.76 -42.79
CA ASP A 199 -5.21 -13.00 -44.17
C ASP A 199 -6.36 -12.07 -44.57
N MET A 200 -6.12 -11.20 -45.55
CA MET A 200 -7.08 -10.19 -46.01
C MET A 200 -8.41 -10.82 -46.47
N GLU A 201 -8.40 -12.09 -46.88
CA GLU A 201 -9.62 -12.82 -47.28
C GLU A 201 -10.50 -13.22 -46.08
N GLU A 202 -9.91 -13.31 -44.88
CA GLU A 202 -10.61 -13.67 -43.63
C GLU A 202 -10.97 -12.44 -42.77
N VAL A 203 -10.48 -11.25 -43.14
CA VAL A 203 -10.76 -9.99 -42.42
C VAL A 203 -12.07 -9.38 -42.90
N SER A 204 -13.07 -9.37 -42.01
CA SER A 204 -14.31 -8.60 -42.18
C SER A 204 -14.25 -7.23 -41.49
N GLU A 205 -15.22 -6.36 -41.78
CA GLU A 205 -15.37 -5.06 -41.07
C GLU A 205 -15.55 -5.22 -39.55
N ASP A 206 -16.07 -6.36 -39.10
CA ASP A 206 -16.26 -6.68 -37.68
C ASP A 206 -15.00 -7.24 -37.00
N THR A 207 -13.90 -7.42 -37.73
CA THR A 207 -12.67 -8.04 -37.21
C THR A 207 -11.90 -7.05 -36.33
N VAL A 208 -11.89 -7.29 -35.02
CA VAL A 208 -11.19 -6.45 -34.04
C VAL A 208 -9.75 -6.92 -33.85
N PHE A 209 -8.79 -6.09 -34.27
CA PHE A 209 -7.37 -6.31 -34.00
C PHE A 209 -6.94 -5.65 -32.70
N GLY A 210 -6.52 -6.47 -31.73
CA GLY A 210 -6.06 -5.98 -30.44
C GLY A 210 -7.21 -5.59 -29.52
N ALA A 211 -7.06 -4.47 -28.80
CA ALA A 211 -8.09 -3.92 -27.92
C ALA A 211 -8.15 -2.40 -28.16
N GLY A 212 -9.27 -1.92 -28.71
CA GLY A 212 -9.56 -0.51 -28.94
C GLY A 212 -10.54 0.08 -27.92
N HIS A 213 -11.36 -0.77 -27.31
CA HIS A 213 -12.35 -0.44 -26.29
C HIS A 213 -12.11 -1.23 -25.00
N ILE A 214 -12.70 -0.78 -23.88
CA ILE A 214 -12.51 -1.44 -22.58
C ILE A 214 -13.20 -2.81 -22.56
N GLU A 215 -14.27 -2.96 -23.33
CA GLU A 215 -15.06 -4.17 -23.52
C GLU A 215 -14.30 -5.27 -24.27
N ASP A 216 -13.25 -4.92 -25.02
CA ASP A 216 -12.38 -5.87 -25.71
C ASP A 216 -11.48 -6.65 -24.73
N PHE A 217 -11.33 -6.16 -23.50
CA PHE A 217 -10.58 -6.84 -22.46
C PHE A 217 -11.44 -7.88 -21.75
N SER A 218 -10.90 -9.10 -21.62
CA SER A 218 -11.47 -10.08 -20.70
C SER A 218 -11.45 -9.59 -19.26
N TRP A 219 -12.37 -10.08 -18.44
CA TRP A 219 -12.42 -9.78 -17.00
C TRP A 219 -11.04 -9.95 -16.30
N LYS A 220 -10.25 -10.93 -16.74
CA LYS A 220 -8.93 -11.22 -16.15
C LYS A 220 -7.92 -10.16 -16.52
N GLN A 221 -7.95 -9.66 -17.76
CA GLN A 221 -7.10 -8.54 -18.21
C GLN A 221 -7.45 -7.25 -17.48
N LEU A 222 -8.74 -6.97 -17.26
CA LEU A 222 -9.19 -5.84 -16.46
C LEU A 222 -8.70 -5.95 -15.01
N LEU A 223 -8.78 -7.14 -14.40
CA LEU A 223 -8.22 -7.37 -13.07
C LEU A 223 -6.69 -7.16 -13.05
N ASP A 224 -5.96 -7.61 -14.08
CA ASP A 224 -4.52 -7.36 -14.20
C ASP A 224 -4.20 -5.85 -14.30
N LEU A 225 -4.98 -5.09 -15.08
CA LEU A 225 -4.86 -3.63 -15.20
C LEU A 225 -5.03 -2.94 -13.83
N LEU A 226 -6.08 -3.30 -13.09
CA LEU A 226 -6.39 -2.75 -11.76
C LEU A 226 -5.33 -3.09 -10.71
N THR A 227 -4.54 -4.14 -10.92
CA THR A 227 -3.44 -4.54 -10.01
C THR A 227 -2.08 -3.96 -10.40
N CYS A 228 -2.00 -3.20 -11.49
CA CYS A 228 -0.76 -2.58 -11.92
C CYS A 228 -0.29 -1.56 -10.88
N THR A 229 0.88 -1.82 -10.28
CA THR A 229 1.51 -0.95 -9.27
C THR A 229 2.55 0.00 -9.84
N GLU A 230 2.63 0.11 -11.17
CA GLU A 230 3.62 0.90 -11.89
C GLU A 230 5.08 0.60 -11.50
N CYS A 231 5.34 -0.61 -11.00
CA CYS A 231 6.64 -0.97 -10.45
C CYS A 231 7.76 -1.01 -11.51
N GLY A 232 7.43 -1.06 -12.80
CA GLY A 232 8.42 -1.08 -13.90
C GLY A 232 9.20 -2.38 -14.04
N ARG A 233 8.72 -3.49 -13.46
CA ARG A 233 9.31 -4.81 -13.70
C ARG A 233 9.10 -5.29 -15.14
N CYS A 234 7.91 -5.07 -15.71
CA CYS A 234 7.60 -5.36 -17.11
C CYS A 234 8.49 -4.53 -18.06
N GLN A 235 8.72 -3.26 -17.74
CA GLN A 235 9.62 -2.38 -18.49
C GLN A 235 11.07 -2.85 -18.43
N ALA A 236 11.59 -3.20 -17.24
CA ALA A 236 12.99 -3.58 -17.07
C ALA A 236 13.41 -4.88 -17.79
N VAL A 237 12.45 -5.74 -18.14
CA VAL A 237 12.70 -7.01 -18.85
C VAL A 237 12.32 -6.94 -20.33
N CYS A 238 11.79 -5.81 -20.80
CA CYS A 238 11.36 -5.64 -22.18
C CYS A 238 12.57 -5.43 -23.10
N PRO A 239 12.80 -6.29 -24.12
CA PRO A 239 13.92 -6.12 -25.05
C PRO A 239 13.84 -4.82 -25.84
N ALA A 240 12.63 -4.39 -26.26
CA ALA A 240 12.44 -3.14 -26.98
C ALA A 240 12.85 -1.93 -26.13
N TRP A 241 12.38 -1.88 -24.87
CA TRP A 241 12.78 -0.81 -23.95
C TRP A 241 14.29 -0.78 -23.70
N ASN A 242 14.89 -1.95 -23.47
CA ASN A 242 16.32 -2.08 -23.14
C ASN A 242 17.25 -1.79 -24.32
N THR A 243 16.75 -1.85 -25.56
CA THR A 243 17.49 -1.47 -26.78
C THR A 243 17.25 -0.02 -27.21
N GLY A 244 16.62 0.80 -26.35
CA GLY A 244 16.38 2.22 -26.61
C GLY A 244 15.17 2.52 -27.50
N LYS A 245 14.42 1.50 -27.94
CA LYS A 245 13.20 1.70 -28.74
C LYS A 245 12.09 2.38 -27.92
N PRO A 246 11.14 3.08 -28.54
CA PRO A 246 10.12 3.84 -27.82
C PRO A 246 9.15 2.96 -27.01
N LEU A 247 8.99 1.69 -27.36
CA LEU A 247 7.99 0.79 -26.75
C LEU A 247 8.29 0.47 -25.28
N SER A 248 7.34 0.74 -24.39
CA SER A 248 7.32 0.29 -23.00
C SER A 248 5.97 -0.37 -22.68
N PRO A 249 5.94 -1.65 -22.28
CA PRO A 249 4.72 -2.31 -21.85
C PRO A 249 4.07 -1.61 -20.65
N LYS A 250 4.88 -0.99 -19.77
CA LYS A 250 4.38 -0.24 -18.62
C LYS A 250 3.64 1.01 -19.08
N LEU A 251 4.24 1.80 -19.99
CA LEU A 251 3.64 3.04 -20.46
C LEU A 251 2.32 2.76 -21.19
N MET A 252 2.28 1.71 -22.02
CA MET A 252 1.05 1.28 -22.68
C MET A 252 -0.05 0.94 -21.67
N ILE A 253 0.25 0.13 -20.66
CA ILE A 253 -0.74 -0.25 -19.63
C ILE A 253 -1.23 0.97 -18.82
N MET A 254 -0.38 1.98 -18.63
CA MET A 254 -0.74 3.18 -17.87
C MET A 254 -1.48 4.22 -18.71
N SER A 255 -1.49 4.09 -20.04
CA SER A 255 -2.22 4.97 -20.96
C SER A 255 -3.60 4.42 -21.35
N LEU A 256 -3.98 3.24 -20.83
CA LEU A 256 -5.31 2.65 -20.97
C LEU A 256 -6.29 3.23 -19.95
#